data_AF-A0AAV6YBG9-F1
#
_entry.id   AF-A0AAV6YBG9-F1
#
_cell.length_a   1.000
_cell.length_b   1.000
_cell.length_c   1.000
_cell.angle_alpha   90.00
_cell.angle_beta   90.00
_cell.angle_gamma   90.00
#
_symmetry.space_group_name_H-M   'P 1'
#
loop_
_entity.id
_entity.type
_entity.pdbx_description
1 polymer ?
#
loop_
_entity_poly.entity_id
_entity_poly.type
_entity_poly.pdbx_seq_one_letter_code
_entity_poly.pdbx_strand_id
1 'polypeptide(L)'
;DPKNPQLQYKWCNVGVLEYDEEKKLFLVHKSTDMRLMTAADCRAPHSGVPSPTSFQYWVPRIRLMFCAENPRWFAQRIVAADQLRKKTEALLLYNLYVDCMPASGSRNVTAESLHRMRERLLSTARLKKDDAYV
;
A
#
# COMPACT_ATOMS: atom_id res chain seq x y z
N ASP A 1 -26.73 -32.17 17.17
CA ASP A 1 -27.71 -31.10 16.90
C ASP A 1 -27.12 -29.77 17.36
N PRO A 2 -27.09 -28.72 16.52
CA PRO A 2 -26.70 -27.36 16.94
C PRO A 2 -27.52 -26.79 18.10
N LYS A 3 -28.68 -27.39 18.43
CA LYS A 3 -29.50 -27.02 19.60
C LYS A 3 -29.10 -27.72 20.90
N ASN A 4 -28.03 -28.52 20.91
CA ASN A 4 -27.58 -29.20 22.11
C ASN A 4 -26.99 -28.18 23.12
N PRO A 5 -27.55 -28.04 24.33
CA PRO A 5 -27.05 -27.11 25.34
C PRO A 5 -25.64 -27.45 25.86
N GLN A 6 -25.14 -28.67 25.61
CA GLN A 6 -23.77 -29.07 25.94
C GLN A 6 -22.74 -28.66 24.87
N LEU A 7 -23.17 -28.05 23.77
CA LEU A 7 -22.29 -27.69 22.66
C LEU A 7 -21.54 -26.39 22.97
N GLN A 8 -20.25 -26.51 23.27
CA GLN A 8 -19.38 -25.35 23.47
C GLN A 8 -18.83 -24.83 22.14
N TYR A 9 -19.15 -23.57 21.83
CA TYR A 9 -18.58 -22.87 20.68
C TYR A 9 -17.29 -22.16 21.09
N LYS A 10 -16.22 -22.37 20.32
CA LYS A 10 -14.96 -21.64 20.48
C LYS A 10 -14.46 -21.14 19.13
N TRP A 11 -13.88 -19.94 19.12
CA TRP A 11 -13.14 -19.46 17.97
C TRP A 11 -11.91 -20.34 17.74
N CYS A 12 -11.61 -20.62 16.47
CA CYS A 12 -10.42 -21.36 16.07
C CYS A 12 -9.80 -20.71 14.83
N ASN A 13 -8.49 -20.89 14.68
CA ASN A 13 -7.77 -20.38 13.53
C ASN A 13 -8.08 -21.24 12.29
N VAL A 14 -8.36 -20.56 11.18
CA VAL A 14 -8.66 -21.20 9.91
C VAL A 14 -7.95 -20.44 8.78
N GLY A 15 -7.53 -21.16 7.75
CA GLY A 15 -7.08 -20.57 6.49
C GLY A 15 -8.23 -20.51 5.49
N VAL A 16 -8.37 -19.41 4.76
CA VAL A 16 -9.35 -19.30 3.65
C VAL A 16 -8.71 -19.83 2.38
N LEU A 17 -9.35 -20.80 1.73
CA LEU A 17 -8.88 -21.44 0.50
C LEU A 17 -9.58 -20.88 -0.74
N GLU A 18 -10.90 -20.73 -0.67
CA GLU A 18 -11.75 -20.35 -1.81
C GLU A 18 -12.97 -19.55 -1.34
N TYR A 19 -13.59 -18.82 -2.28
CA TYR A 19 -14.85 -18.11 -2.08
C TYR A 19 -15.83 -18.45 -3.21
N ASP A 20 -17.02 -18.94 -2.85
CA ASP A 20 -18.14 -19.19 -3.76
C ASP A 20 -19.00 -17.91 -3.79
N GLU A 21 -19.01 -17.22 -4.93
CA GLU A 21 -19.70 -15.94 -5.11
C GLU A 21 -21.22 -16.09 -5.14
N GLU A 22 -21.74 -17.18 -5.70
CA GLU A 22 -23.19 -17.44 -5.78
C GLU A 22 -23.77 -17.70 -4.38
N LYS A 23 -23.11 -18.55 -3.60
CA LYS A 23 -23.57 -18.93 -2.26
C LYS A 23 -23.09 -17.99 -1.16
N LYS A 24 -22.14 -17.10 -1.47
CA LYS A 24 -21.47 -16.18 -0.53
C LYS A 24 -20.85 -16.93 0.65
N LEU A 25 -20.25 -18.08 0.37
CA LEU A 25 -19.59 -18.95 1.35
C LEU A 25 -18.09 -18.96 1.11
N PHE A 26 -17.33 -19.08 2.19
CA PHE A 26 -15.88 -19.25 2.15
C PHE A 26 -15.54 -20.70 2.44
N LEU A 27 -14.69 -21.32 1.64
CA LEU A 27 -14.08 -22.60 1.95
C LEU A 27 -12.92 -22.35 2.89
N VAL A 28 -13.02 -22.84 4.12
CA VAL A 28 -11.99 -22.68 5.14
C VAL A 28 -11.40 -24.02 5.54
N HIS A 29 -10.10 -24.05 5.77
CA HIS A 29 -9.38 -25.19 6.32
C HIS A 29 -9.03 -24.92 7.78
N LYS A 30 -9.52 -25.77 8.68
CA LYS A 30 -9.19 -25.70 10.10
C LYS A 30 -7.75 -26.16 10.32
N SER A 31 -6.89 -25.24 10.75
CA SER A 31 -5.48 -25.52 11.05
C SER A 31 -5.27 -25.51 12.56
N THR A 32 -4.46 -26.45 13.07
CA THR A 32 -4.02 -26.43 14.48
C THR A 32 -2.99 -25.33 14.73
N ASP A 33 -2.18 -25.02 13.70
CA ASP A 33 -1.14 -24.01 13.78
C ASP A 33 -1.42 -22.81 12.88
N MET A 34 -0.99 -21.63 13.35
CA MET A 34 -1.10 -20.35 12.65
C MET A 34 -0.06 -20.21 11.51
N ARG A 35 0.30 -21.33 10.88
CA ARG A 35 1.23 -21.39 9.77
C ARG A 35 0.46 -21.16 8.47
N LEU A 36 1.00 -20.30 7.60
CA LEU A 36 0.54 -20.18 6.22
C LEU A 36 0.69 -21.55 5.54
N MET A 37 -0.43 -22.18 5.25
CA MET A 37 -0.47 -23.40 4.45
C MET A 37 -0.10 -23.03 3.02
N THR A 38 0.96 -23.64 2.51
CA THR A 38 1.35 -23.50 1.11
C THR A 38 0.56 -24.47 0.25
N ALA A 39 0.47 -24.20 -1.05
CA ALA A 39 -0.17 -25.13 -2.00
C ALA A 39 0.52 -26.52 -2.06
N ALA A 40 1.71 -26.68 -1.47
CA ALA A 40 2.39 -27.97 -1.33
C ALA A 40 1.84 -28.78 -0.15
N ASP A 41 1.50 -28.11 0.95
CA ASP A 41 0.92 -28.74 2.15
C ASP A 41 -0.46 -29.37 1.86
N CYS A 42 -1.17 -28.83 0.87
CA CYS A 42 -2.49 -29.32 0.44
C CYS A 42 -2.44 -30.52 -0.52
N ARG A 43 -1.24 -30.95 -0.96
CA ARG A 43 -1.07 -31.89 -2.09
C ARG A 43 -0.41 -33.22 -1.76
N ALA A 44 -0.13 -33.55 -0.51
CA ALA A 44 0.52 -34.83 -0.16
C ALA A 44 -0.50 -35.92 0.26
N PRO A 45 -0.69 -37.00 -0.52
CA PRO A 45 -1.48 -38.16 -0.12
C PRO A 45 -0.63 -39.37 0.32
N HIS A 46 0.66 -39.19 0.62
CA HIS A 46 1.60 -40.31 0.81
C HIS A 46 2.18 -40.42 2.23
N SER A 47 1.34 -40.54 3.26
CA SER A 47 1.77 -41.05 4.59
C SER A 47 0.62 -41.19 5.61
N GLY A 48 -0.52 -41.79 5.24
CA GLY A 48 -1.60 -42.05 6.23
C GLY A 48 -2.19 -40.78 6.88
N VAL A 49 -1.90 -39.60 6.33
CA VAL A 49 -2.42 -38.30 6.77
C VAL A 49 -3.86 -38.19 6.28
N PRO A 50 -4.82 -37.78 7.15
CA PRO A 50 -6.21 -37.61 6.74
C PRO A 50 -6.30 -36.68 5.53
N SER A 51 -7.10 -37.09 4.53
CA SER A 51 -7.33 -36.34 3.29
C SER A 51 -7.49 -34.84 3.58
N PRO A 52 -6.91 -33.93 2.79
CA PRO A 52 -6.97 -32.48 3.01
C PRO A 52 -8.40 -31.94 3.11
N THR A 53 -9.39 -32.69 2.61
CA THR A 53 -10.83 -32.39 2.69
C THR A 53 -11.46 -32.61 4.08
N SER A 54 -10.85 -33.40 4.97
CA SER A 54 -11.42 -33.72 6.29
C SER A 54 -11.50 -32.55 7.27
N PHE A 55 -10.77 -31.47 6.99
CA PHE A 55 -10.75 -30.24 7.79
C PHE A 55 -11.28 -29.02 7.01
N GLN A 56 -11.92 -29.24 5.87
CA GLN A 56 -12.46 -28.17 5.04
C GLN A 56 -13.97 -27.99 5.26
N TYR A 57 -14.40 -26.74 5.41
CA TYR A 57 -15.79 -26.40 5.68
C TYR A 57 -16.21 -25.16 4.90
N TRP A 58 -17.42 -25.17 4.34
CA TRP A 58 -18.04 -23.98 3.78
C TRP A 58 -18.70 -23.16 4.89
N VAL A 59 -18.27 -21.91 5.06
CA VAL A 59 -18.65 -21.07 6.20
C VAL A 59 -19.13 -19.70 5.70
N PRO A 60 -20.28 -19.18 6.19
CA PRO A 60 -20.75 -17.85 5.83
C PRO A 60 -19.89 -16.76 6.47
N ARG A 61 -19.85 -15.58 5.83
CA ARG A 61 -19.06 -14.41 6.26
C ARG A 61 -19.20 -14.03 7.74
N ILE A 62 -20.41 -14.15 8.31
CA ILE A 62 -20.70 -13.79 9.72
C ILE A 62 -19.98 -14.68 10.74
N ARG A 63 -19.55 -15.88 10.33
CA ARG A 63 -18.80 -16.82 11.18
C ARG A 63 -17.28 -16.75 10.95
N LEU A 64 -16.82 -15.76 10.17
CA LEU A 64 -15.40 -15.55 9.89
C LEU A 64 -14.95 -14.20 10.40
N MET A 65 -13.86 -14.23 11.17
CA MET A 65 -13.12 -13.06 11.59
C MET A 65 -11.81 -13.07 10.83
N PHE A 66 -11.69 -12.21 9.81
CA PHE A 66 -10.42 -12.02 9.13
C PHE A 66 -9.47 -11.32 10.09
N CYS A 67 -8.23 -11.83 10.19
CA CYS A 67 -7.12 -11.10 10.79
C CYS A 67 -6.73 -9.93 9.88
N ALA A 68 -7.64 -8.97 9.74
CA ALA A 68 -7.37 -7.73 9.07
C ALA A 68 -6.72 -6.76 10.05
N GLU A 69 -5.74 -6.01 9.57
CA GLU A 69 -5.21 -4.86 10.29
C GLU A 69 -6.36 -3.87 10.60
N ASN A 70 -6.16 -3.03 11.63
CA ASN A 70 -7.08 -1.93 11.88
C ASN A 70 -7.24 -1.08 10.60
N PRO A 71 -8.48 -0.85 10.12
CA PRO A 71 -8.71 -0.14 8.86
C PRO A 71 -8.15 1.28 8.85
N ARG A 72 -8.06 1.92 10.03
CA ARG A 72 -7.46 3.24 10.17
C ARG A 72 -5.96 3.22 9.90
N TRP A 73 -5.27 2.19 10.40
CA TRP A 73 -3.82 2.03 10.21
C TRP A 73 -3.50 1.68 8.76
N PHE A 74 -4.30 0.80 8.16
CA PHE A 74 -4.21 0.50 6.73
C PHE A 74 -4.34 1.77 5.87
N ALA A 75 -5.38 2.57 6.12
CA ALA A 75 -5.59 3.83 5.40
C ALA A 75 -4.43 4.82 5.60
N GLN A 76 -3.92 4.95 6.83
CA GLN A 76 -2.76 5.81 7.13
C GLN A 76 -1.51 5.40 6.35
N ARG A 77 -1.22 4.09 6.24
CA ARG A 77 -0.09 3.60 5.45
C ARG A 77 -0.25 3.90 3.96
N ILE A 78 -1.45 3.78 3.40
CA ILE A 78 -1.72 4.15 2.01
C ILE A 78 -1.43 5.63 1.78
N VAL A 79 -1.94 6.50 2.64
CA VAL A 79 -1.71 7.95 2.53
C VAL A 79 -0.22 8.27 2.63
N ALA A 80 0.49 7.67 3.59
CA ALA A 80 1.92 7.85 3.75
C ALA A 80 2.71 7.37 2.50
N ALA A 81 2.32 6.23 1.92
CA ALA A 81 2.94 5.70 0.71
C ALA A 81 2.74 6.63 -0.50
N ASP A 82 1.54 7.18 -0.71
CA ASP A 82 1.28 8.12 -1.79
C ASP A 82 2.06 9.43 -1.61
N GLN A 83 2.10 9.97 -0.39
CA GLN A 83 2.90 11.16 -0.08
C GLN A 83 4.39 10.94 -0.31
N LEU A 84 4.92 9.79 0.13
CA LEU A 84 6.31 9.44 -0.07
C LEU A 84 6.63 9.29 -1.56
N ARG A 85 5.76 8.62 -2.33
CA ARG A 85 5.91 8.50 -3.79
C ARG A 85 6.01 9.87 -4.46
N LYS A 86 5.06 10.77 -4.18
CA LYS A 86 5.04 12.13 -4.74
C LYS A 86 6.30 12.93 -4.37
N LYS A 87 6.73 12.85 -3.11
CA LYS A 87 7.94 13.53 -2.64
C LYS A 87 9.18 13.01 -3.36
N THR A 88 9.33 11.70 -3.47
CA THR A 88 10.47 11.06 -4.13
C THR A 88 10.48 11.37 -5.62
N GLU A 89 9.33 11.33 -6.28
CA GLU A 89 9.18 11.72 -7.68
C GLU A 89 9.65 13.16 -7.91
N ALA A 90 9.16 14.11 -7.10
CA ALA A 90 9.58 15.51 -7.19
C ALA A 90 11.09 15.68 -6.95
N LEU A 91 11.66 14.94 -5.99
CA LEU A 91 13.10 14.98 -5.71
C LEU A 91 13.93 14.43 -6.88
N LEU A 92 13.49 13.33 -7.49
CA LEU A 92 14.14 12.77 -8.67
C LEU A 92 14.11 13.76 -9.83
N LEU A 93 12.96 14.37 -10.11
CA LEU A 93 12.85 15.38 -11.16
C LEU A 93 13.79 16.56 -10.88
N TYR A 94 13.80 17.08 -9.66
CA TYR A 94 14.71 18.17 -9.29
C TYR A 94 16.18 17.78 -9.55
N ASN A 95 16.63 16.63 -9.04
CA ASN A 95 18.00 16.18 -9.22
C ASN A 95 18.35 15.99 -10.70
N LEU A 96 17.51 15.32 -11.48
CA LEU A 96 17.80 15.02 -12.89
C LEU A 96 17.73 16.25 -13.81
N TYR A 97 16.79 17.17 -13.56
CA TYR A 97 16.55 18.31 -14.45
C TYR A 97 17.24 19.60 -14.02
N VAL A 98 17.59 19.76 -12.75
CA VAL A 98 18.26 20.97 -12.25
C VAL A 98 19.71 20.65 -11.92
N ASP A 99 19.95 19.78 -10.93
CA ASP A 99 21.30 19.55 -10.41
C ASP A 99 22.19 18.79 -11.40
N CYS A 100 21.62 17.83 -12.13
CA CYS A 100 22.32 17.04 -13.14
C CYS A 100 22.21 17.61 -14.55
N MET A 101 21.65 18.82 -14.73
CA MET A 101 21.58 19.43 -16.06
C MET A 101 23.01 19.75 -16.55
N PRO A 102 23.45 19.19 -17.69
CA PRO A 102 24.79 19.46 -18.19
C PRO A 102 24.90 20.93 -18.59
N ALA A 103 25.74 21.68 -17.87
CA ALA A 103 26.04 23.07 -18.20
C ALA A 103 26.97 23.20 -19.42
N SER A 104 27.70 22.13 -19.77
CA SER A 104 28.62 22.07 -20.90
C SER A 104 27.86 22.18 -22.24
N GLY A 105 28.01 23.32 -22.91
CA GLY A 105 27.35 23.61 -24.20
C GLY A 105 26.06 24.43 -24.10
N SER A 106 25.59 24.74 -22.88
CA SER A 106 24.48 25.67 -22.70
C SER A 106 24.92 27.10 -23.05
N ARG A 107 24.12 27.80 -23.87
CA ARG A 107 24.36 29.23 -24.17
C ARG A 107 24.18 30.01 -22.88
N ASN A 108 25.25 30.63 -22.39
CA ASN A 108 25.18 31.56 -21.28
C ASN A 108 24.10 32.61 -21.55
N VAL A 109 23.35 32.98 -20.51
CA VAL A 109 22.38 34.07 -20.59
C VAL A 109 23.12 35.35 -20.97
N THR A 110 22.70 35.99 -22.06
CA THR A 110 23.34 37.24 -22.51
C THR A 110 23.08 38.37 -21.51
N ALA A 111 24.00 39.32 -21.42
CA ALA A 111 23.87 40.47 -20.53
C ALA A 111 22.57 41.27 -20.78
N GLU A 112 22.12 41.40 -22.02
CA GLU A 112 20.83 42.00 -22.36
C GLU A 112 19.64 41.22 -21.81
N SER A 113 19.70 39.89 -21.86
CA SER A 113 18.63 39.05 -21.31
C SER A 113 18.58 39.17 -19.79
N LEU A 114 19.73 39.23 -19.11
CA LEU A 114 19.81 39.53 -17.68
C LEU A 114 19.26 40.93 -17.35
N HIS A 115 19.55 41.93 -18.18
CA HIS A 115 19.02 43.28 -18.00
C HIS A 115 17.49 43.32 -18.10
N ARG A 116 16.90 42.68 -19.13
CA ARG A 116 15.44 42.55 -19.27
C ARG A 116 14.81 41.78 -18.12
N MET A 117 15.46 40.71 -17.64
CA MET A 117 14.99 39.98 -16.46
C MET A 117 14.99 40.88 -15.21
N ARG A 118 16.03 41.70 -15.03
CA ARG A 118 16.12 42.66 -13.92
C ARG A 118 15.04 43.73 -13.99
N GLU A 119 14.80 44.32 -15.15
CA GLU A 119 13.71 45.30 -15.34
C GLU A 119 12.33 44.70 -15.05
N ARG A 120 12.10 43.47 -15.53
CA ARG A 120 10.85 42.74 -15.24
C ARG A 120 10.69 42.43 -13.76
N LEU A 121 11.74 42.04 -13.06
CA LEU A 121 11.72 41.83 -11.61
C LEU A 121 11.37 43.13 -10.87
N LEU A 122 12.04 44.23 -11.21
CA LEU A 122 11.84 45.55 -10.57
C LEU A 122 10.48 46.18 -10.89
N SER A 123 9.85 45.81 -12.00
CA SER A 123 8.49 46.24 -12.36
C SER A 123 7.39 45.42 -11.70
N THR A 124 7.71 44.26 -11.09
CA THR A 124 6.71 43.52 -10.32
C THR A 124 6.33 44.27 -9.05
N ALA A 125 5.02 44.37 -8.77
CA ALA A 125 4.49 45.20 -7.69
C ALA A 125 5.02 44.84 -6.28
N ARG A 126 5.55 43.63 -6.09
CA ARG A 126 6.09 43.14 -4.82
C ARG A 126 7.58 43.44 -4.59
N LEU A 127 8.27 43.99 -5.58
CA LEU A 127 9.70 44.29 -5.54
C LEU A 127 9.98 45.78 -5.84
N LYS A 128 9.09 46.69 -5.41
CA LYS A 128 9.36 48.12 -5.47
C LYS A 128 10.44 48.46 -4.43
N LYS A 129 11.60 48.83 -4.95
CA LYS A 129 12.82 49.38 -4.33
C LYS A 129 12.65 49.82 -2.87
N ASP A 130 13.28 49.07 -1.95
CA ASP A 130 13.69 49.63 -0.66
C ASP A 130 14.99 50.42 -0.94
N ASP A 131 14.83 51.69 -1.32
CA ASP A 131 15.93 52.66 -1.32
C ASP A 131 16.23 53.03 0.14
N ALA A 132 16.92 52.17 0.85
CA ALA A 132 17.38 52.45 2.21
C ALA A 132 18.68 51.71 2.53
N TYR A 133 19.78 52.12 1.89
CA TYR A 133 21.08 52.20 2.57
C TYR A 133 21.92 53.25 1.85
N VAL A 134 21.95 54.45 2.47
CA VAL A 134 23.00 55.46 2.33
C VAL A 134 24.20 55.00 3.15
#